data_AF-A0A7X9H9R5-F1
#
_entry.id   AF-A0A7X9H9R5-F1
#
_cell.length_a   1.000
_cell.length_b   1.000
_cell.length_c   1.000
_cell.angle_alpha   90.00
_cell.angle_beta   90.00
_cell.angle_gamma   90.00
#
_symmetry.space_group_name_H-M   'P 1'
#
loop_
_entity.id
_entity.type
_entity.pdbx_description
1 polymer ?
#
loop_
_entity_poly.entity_id
_entity_poly.type
_entity_poly.pdbx_seq_one_letter_code
_entity_poly.pdbx_strand_id
1 'polypeptide(L)'
;MQKDRIVATCYHCGNTGVLDYKSTVTWKDEDTVHDSYGNVISYTLIEHIDWDFYECPVCHNPTLIRNYTFDVASQDDYVETESTTAFPFPLINKDGVPPAIADAFDAAVKTKGIDLAICLLSLRRVLEMIAKDKNATGKTLEDKIESLVERKELPEMLNDACWIIRQLGNSAAHADDVKFHQYDVERVIEYVAVIIQYLYSLPKRLKETKEKIMEKKRIK
;
A
#
# COMPACT_ATOMS: atom_id res chain seq x y z
N MET A 1 -12.81 -15.12 17.35
CA MET A 1 -11.39 -14.79 17.61
C MET A 1 -11.33 -13.70 18.66
N GLN A 2 -10.43 -13.82 19.63
CA GLN A 2 -10.20 -12.78 20.64
C GLN A 2 -9.62 -11.54 19.93
N LYS A 3 -10.40 -10.46 19.84
CA LYS A 3 -10.08 -9.25 19.05
C LYS A 3 -8.90 -8.43 19.60
N ASP A 4 -8.31 -8.87 20.72
CA ASP A 4 -7.39 -8.05 21.51
C ASP A 4 -6.12 -7.65 20.74
N ARG A 5 -5.58 -8.53 19.88
CA ARG A 5 -4.27 -8.34 19.23
C ARG A 5 -4.19 -9.06 17.88
N ILE A 6 -3.82 -8.32 16.84
CA ILE A 6 -3.55 -8.87 15.50
C ILE A 6 -2.12 -8.54 15.07
N VAL A 7 -1.49 -9.42 14.28
CA VAL A 7 -0.23 -9.10 13.60
C VAL A 7 -0.54 -8.59 12.21
N ALA A 8 -0.26 -7.31 11.95
CA ALA A 8 -0.51 -6.69 10.67
C ALA A 8 0.58 -5.65 10.33
N THR A 9 0.71 -5.33 9.05
CA THR A 9 1.56 -4.23 8.58
C THR A 9 0.78 -2.93 8.66
N CYS A 10 1.29 -1.95 9.41
CA CYS A 10 0.73 -0.60 9.40
C CYS A 10 1.22 0.14 8.15
N TYR A 11 0.32 0.41 7.19
CA TYR A 11 0.73 1.14 5.97
C TYR A 11 0.97 2.64 6.20
N HIS A 12 0.81 3.16 7.43
CA HIS A 12 1.29 4.50 7.78
C HIS A 12 2.81 4.53 7.92
N CYS A 13 3.40 3.60 8.69
CA CYS A 13 4.84 3.60 9.01
C CYS A 13 5.63 2.44 8.40
N GLY A 14 4.96 1.48 7.77
CA GLY A 14 5.59 0.31 7.16
C GLY A 14 5.97 -0.80 8.13
N ASN A 15 5.80 -0.61 9.45
CA ASN A 15 6.14 -1.64 10.43
C ASN A 15 5.08 -2.74 10.50
N THR A 16 5.55 -3.98 10.59
CA THR A 16 4.72 -5.16 10.85
C THR A 16 4.87 -5.53 12.32
N GLY A 17 3.75 -5.64 13.02
CA GLY A 17 3.75 -5.92 14.45
C GLY A 17 2.36 -6.14 14.98
N VAL A 18 2.26 -6.25 16.30
CA VAL A 18 0.98 -6.38 16.98
C VAL A 18 0.30 -5.02 17.04
N LEU A 19 -0.89 -4.89 16.46
CA LEU A 19 -1.69 -3.67 16.57
C LEU A 19 -2.64 -3.74 17.77
N ASP A 20 -2.86 -2.58 18.40
CA ASP A 20 -3.70 -2.47 19.59
C ASP A 20 -5.16 -2.24 19.19
N TYR A 21 -6.04 -3.17 19.55
CA TYR A 21 -7.47 -3.03 19.30
C TYR A 21 -8.07 -1.85 20.06
N LYS A 22 -8.98 -1.11 19.41
CA LYS A 22 -9.66 0.05 20.02
C LYS A 22 -11.17 -0.07 19.95
N SER A 23 -11.72 -0.45 18.80
CA SER A 23 -13.17 -0.54 18.61
C SER A 23 -13.53 -1.37 17.39
N THR A 24 -14.80 -1.75 17.28
CA THR A 24 -15.36 -2.38 16.09
C THR A 24 -16.67 -1.71 15.74
N VAL A 25 -16.94 -1.56 14.44
CA VAL A 25 -18.26 -1.21 13.91
C VAL A 25 -18.75 -2.39 13.09
N THR A 26 -19.85 -2.98 13.51
CA THR A 26 -20.39 -4.19 12.88
C THR A 26 -21.60 -3.84 12.03
N TRP A 27 -21.65 -4.42 10.83
CA TRP A 27 -22.83 -4.46 9.99
C TRP A 27 -23.17 -5.91 9.67
N LYS A 28 -24.46 -6.25 9.66
CA LYS A 28 -24.95 -7.60 9.37
C LYS A 28 -26.19 -7.53 8.51
N ASP A 29 -26.33 -8.50 7.62
CA ASP A 29 -27.56 -8.85 6.94
C ASP A 29 -27.94 -10.27 7.34
N GLU A 30 -29.17 -10.44 7.83
CA GLU A 30 -29.66 -11.68 8.40
C GLU A 30 -31.12 -11.90 8.00
N ASP A 31 -31.46 -13.14 7.67
CA ASP A 31 -32.83 -13.56 7.40
C ASP A 31 -33.38 -14.30 8.62
N THR A 32 -34.56 -13.86 9.09
CA THR A 32 -35.22 -14.43 10.26
C THR A 32 -36.64 -14.84 9.92
N VAL A 33 -36.90 -16.14 9.97
CA VAL A 33 -38.24 -16.69 9.76
C VAL A 33 -38.93 -16.78 11.11
N HIS A 34 -40.15 -16.25 11.19
CA HIS A 34 -40.97 -16.24 12.40
C HIS A 34 -42.17 -17.20 12.26
N ASP A 35 -42.57 -17.85 13.35
CA ASP A 35 -43.82 -18.60 13.41
C ASP A 35 -45.05 -17.67 13.54
N SER A 36 -46.25 -18.26 13.57
CA SER A 36 -47.51 -17.54 13.76
C SER A 36 -47.67 -16.87 15.13
N TYR A 37 -46.80 -17.17 16.09
CA TYR A 37 -46.78 -16.59 17.43
C TYR A 37 -45.68 -15.51 17.57
N GLY A 38 -44.92 -15.24 16.51
CA GLY A 38 -43.82 -14.28 16.51
C GLY A 38 -42.50 -14.81 17.07
N ASN A 39 -42.35 -16.12 17.26
CA ASN A 39 -41.07 -16.72 17.66
C ASN A 39 -40.20 -16.94 16.43
N VAL A 40 -38.89 -16.68 16.55
CA VAL A 40 -37.91 -17.00 15.50
C VAL A 40 -37.75 -18.51 15.39
N ILE A 41 -38.04 -19.07 14.21
CA ILE A 41 -37.92 -20.51 13.90
C ILE A 41 -36.74 -20.82 12.97
N SER A 42 -36.22 -19.82 12.25
CA SER A 42 -35.00 -19.95 11.46
C SER A 42 -34.21 -18.65 11.53
N TYR A 43 -32.89 -18.76 11.61
CA TYR A 43 -31.95 -17.66 11.57
C TYR A 43 -30.86 -18.01 10.56
N THR A 44 -30.66 -17.15 9.56
CA THR A 44 -29.63 -17.31 8.54
C THR A 44 -28.81 -16.03 8.49
N LEU A 45 -27.51 -16.11 8.78
CA LEU A 45 -26.59 -14.97 8.64
C LEU A 45 -26.17 -14.86 7.18
N ILE A 46 -26.73 -13.94 6.41
CA ILE A 46 -26.39 -13.82 4.98
C ILE A 46 -25.00 -13.21 4.83
N GLU A 47 -24.78 -12.07 5.48
CA GLU A 47 -23.56 -11.28 5.33
C GLU A 47 -23.20 -10.60 6.65
N HIS A 48 -21.91 -10.50 6.93
CA HIS A 48 -21.39 -9.91 8.15
C HIS A 48 -20.09 -9.18 7.86
N ILE A 49 -20.01 -7.92 8.31
CA ILE A 49 -18.84 -7.07 8.16
C ILE A 49 -18.48 -6.47 9.51
N ASP A 50 -17.29 -6.80 9.99
CA ASP A 50 -16.66 -6.13 11.11
C ASP A 50 -15.61 -5.13 10.59
N TRP A 51 -15.79 -3.86 10.93
CA TRP A 51 -14.82 -2.80 10.71
C TRP A 51 -14.05 -2.58 12.01
N ASP A 52 -12.92 -3.29 12.14
CA ASP A 52 -12.10 -3.24 13.34
C ASP A 52 -11.06 -2.12 13.24
N PHE A 53 -11.05 -1.25 14.24
CA PHE A 53 -10.12 -0.14 14.38
C PHE A 53 -9.01 -0.52 15.35
N TYR A 54 -7.78 -0.40 14.87
CA TYR A 54 -6.57 -0.64 15.62
C TYR A 54 -5.69 0.61 15.66
N GLU A 55 -4.84 0.74 16.66
CA GLU A 55 -3.77 1.74 16.73
C GLU A 55 -2.42 1.05 16.52
N CYS A 56 -1.55 1.66 15.71
CA CYS A 56 -0.18 1.21 15.58
C CYS A 56 0.65 1.67 16.79
N PRO A 57 1.28 0.76 17.56
CA PRO A 57 2.06 1.16 18.74
C PRO A 57 3.36 1.89 18.40
N VAL A 58 3.75 1.95 17.11
CA VAL A 58 4.96 2.66 16.67
C VAL A 58 4.69 4.09 16.24
N CYS A 59 3.63 4.32 15.46
CA CYS A 59 3.34 5.66 14.92
C CYS A 59 2.05 6.28 15.46
N HIS A 60 1.31 5.57 16.32
CA HIS A 60 0.05 5.98 16.93
C HIS A 60 -1.08 6.33 15.93
N ASN A 61 -0.87 6.08 14.64
CA ASN A 61 -1.88 6.27 13.63
C ASN A 61 -2.86 5.09 13.59
N PRO A 62 -4.13 5.36 13.22
CA PRO A 62 -5.15 4.34 13.15
C PRO A 62 -5.01 3.41 11.95
N THR A 63 -5.43 2.16 12.09
CA THR A 63 -5.52 1.17 11.02
C THR A 63 -6.90 0.54 11.07
N LEU A 64 -7.62 0.61 9.95
CA LEU A 64 -8.95 0.02 9.78
C LEU A 64 -8.82 -1.29 9.02
N ILE A 65 -9.34 -2.37 9.60
CA ILE A 65 -9.40 -3.68 8.97
C ILE A 65 -10.86 -4.05 8.77
N ARG A 66 -11.18 -4.47 7.55
CA ARG A 66 -12.48 -5.02 7.18
C ARG A 66 -12.39 -6.54 7.24
N ASN A 67 -13.15 -7.12 8.16
CA ASN A 67 -13.39 -8.55 8.26
C ASN A 67 -14.76 -8.85 7.68
N TYR A 68 -14.78 -9.55 6.56
CA TYR A 68 -15.95 -9.91 5.80
C TYR A 68 -16.29 -11.37 5.99
N THR A 69 -17.56 -11.69 6.09
CA THR A 69 -18.10 -13.06 6.07
C THR A 69 -19.39 -13.08 5.27
N PHE A 70 -19.51 -14.02 4.35
CA PHE A 70 -20.74 -14.31 3.61
C PHE A 70 -21.10 -15.77 3.86
N ASP A 71 -22.30 -16.01 4.40
CA ASP A 71 -22.74 -17.30 4.94
C ASP A 71 -24.19 -17.61 4.51
N VAL A 72 -24.39 -17.68 3.19
CA VAL A 72 -25.64 -18.22 2.66
C VAL A 72 -25.58 -19.73 2.68
N ALA A 73 -26.26 -20.31 3.67
CA ALA A 73 -26.57 -21.74 3.75
C ALA A 73 -27.49 -22.17 2.59
N SER A 74 -27.00 -22.17 1.35
CA SER A 74 -27.67 -22.78 0.20
C SER A 74 -26.81 -23.92 -0.35
N GLN A 75 -27.29 -25.14 -0.10
CA GLN A 75 -26.89 -26.43 -0.64
C GLN A 75 -25.48 -26.99 -0.36
N ASP A 76 -24.43 -26.19 -0.18
CA ASP A 76 -23.04 -26.70 -0.09
C ASP A 76 -22.18 -26.17 1.08
N ASP A 77 -22.76 -25.56 2.13
CA ASP A 77 -22.02 -25.15 3.35
C ASP A 77 -20.82 -24.20 3.07
N TYR A 78 -20.96 -23.34 2.05
CA TYR A 78 -19.89 -22.43 1.62
C TYR A 78 -19.89 -21.14 2.43
N VAL A 79 -18.92 -21.01 3.34
CA VAL A 79 -18.65 -19.76 4.07
C VAL A 79 -17.45 -19.05 3.46
N GLU A 80 -17.66 -17.87 2.90
CA GLU A 80 -16.58 -17.02 2.39
C GLU A 80 -16.15 -16.03 3.47
N THR A 81 -14.86 -15.99 3.79
CA THR A 81 -14.29 -15.03 4.74
C THR A 81 -13.11 -14.30 4.10
N GLU A 82 -13.06 -12.99 4.31
CA GLU A 82 -11.99 -12.14 3.79
C GLU A 82 -11.59 -11.10 4.85
N SER A 83 -10.29 -10.96 5.12
CA SER A 83 -9.75 -9.91 5.99
C SER A 83 -8.83 -9.01 5.18
N THR A 84 -9.16 -7.71 5.11
CA THR A 84 -8.38 -6.72 4.34
C THR A 84 -8.13 -5.46 5.14
N THR A 85 -6.95 -4.85 4.97
CA THR A 85 -6.70 -3.50 5.49
C THR A 85 -7.41 -2.49 4.62
N ALA A 86 -8.48 -1.90 5.14
CA ALA A 86 -9.28 -0.90 4.45
C ALA A 86 -8.65 0.50 4.51
N PHE A 87 -7.91 0.80 5.59
CA PHE A 87 -7.19 2.05 5.73
C PHE A 87 -6.00 1.89 6.69
N PRO A 88 -4.86 2.58 6.47
CA PRO A 88 -4.50 3.25 5.23
C PRO A 88 -4.27 2.27 4.09
N PHE A 89 -4.32 2.74 2.85
CA PHE A 89 -3.96 1.92 1.69
C PHE A 89 -2.44 1.70 1.62
N PRO A 90 -1.98 0.57 1.06
CA PRO A 90 -0.57 0.38 0.76
C PRO A 90 -0.02 1.53 -0.12
N LEU A 91 1.16 2.05 0.23
CA LEU A 91 1.80 3.16 -0.51
C LEU A 91 2.12 2.80 -1.97
N ILE A 92 2.47 1.54 -2.21
CA ILE A 92 2.68 0.99 -3.54
C ILE A 92 1.92 -0.32 -3.71
N ASN A 93 1.43 -0.57 -4.92
CA ASN A 93 1.06 -1.91 -5.35
C ASN A 93 2.35 -2.60 -5.85
N LYS A 94 2.65 -3.79 -5.32
CA LYS A 94 3.90 -4.53 -5.60
C LYS A 94 3.85 -5.38 -6.87
N ASP A 95 2.71 -5.47 -7.54
CA ASP A 95 2.55 -6.31 -8.73
C ASP A 95 3.47 -5.82 -9.84
N GLY A 96 4.45 -6.63 -10.25
CA GLY A 96 5.39 -6.27 -11.32
C GLY A 96 6.53 -5.34 -10.88
N VAL A 97 6.59 -4.96 -9.61
CA VAL A 97 7.74 -4.25 -9.03
C VAL A 97 8.83 -5.29 -8.69
N PRO A 98 10.10 -5.09 -9.07
CA PRO A 98 11.19 -5.96 -8.65
C PRO A 98 11.27 -6.06 -7.12
N PRO A 99 11.38 -7.26 -6.53
CA PRO A 99 11.37 -7.44 -5.07
C PRO A 99 12.41 -6.60 -4.36
N ALA A 100 13.63 -6.52 -4.90
CA ALA A 100 14.70 -5.71 -4.31
C ALA A 100 14.35 -4.21 -4.21
N ILE A 101 13.60 -3.66 -5.17
CA ILE A 101 13.16 -2.26 -5.14
C ILE A 101 12.01 -2.09 -4.14
N ALA A 102 11.04 -3.00 -4.15
CA ALA A 102 9.92 -2.97 -3.21
C ALA A 102 10.40 -3.07 -1.75
N ASP A 103 11.32 -3.98 -1.47
CA ASP A 103 11.89 -4.18 -0.14
C ASP A 103 12.75 -2.98 0.30
N ALA A 104 13.52 -2.40 -0.62
CA ALA A 104 14.29 -1.18 -0.34
C ALA A 104 13.37 0.02 -0.03
N PHE A 105 12.25 0.15 -0.76
CA PHE A 105 11.24 1.18 -0.49
C PHE A 105 10.58 0.98 0.88
N ASP A 106 10.13 -0.23 1.19
CA ASP A 106 9.53 -0.54 2.49
C ASP A 106 10.52 -0.28 3.64
N ALA A 107 11.78 -0.66 3.47
CA ALA A 107 12.83 -0.39 4.45
C ALA A 107 13.04 1.12 4.65
N ALA A 108 13.06 1.90 3.57
CA ALA A 108 13.19 3.36 3.65
C ALA A 108 12.02 3.99 4.44
N VAL A 109 10.78 3.59 4.14
CA VAL A 109 9.58 4.13 4.81
C VAL A 109 9.58 3.85 6.31
N LYS A 110 10.06 2.68 6.75
CA LYS A 110 10.16 2.32 8.18
C LYS A 110 11.04 3.27 8.98
N THR A 111 12.02 3.90 8.34
CA THR A 111 12.94 4.82 9.02
C THR A 111 12.34 6.20 9.25
N LYS A 112 11.23 6.57 8.61
CA LYS A 112 10.63 7.92 8.74
C LYS A 112 10.19 8.27 10.16
N GLY A 113 9.88 7.27 10.99
CA GLY A 113 9.53 7.48 12.40
C GLY A 113 10.73 7.44 13.35
N ILE A 114 11.94 7.21 12.83
CA ILE A 114 13.19 7.05 13.59
C ILE A 114 14.11 8.23 13.28
N ASP A 115 14.43 8.43 12.00
CA ASP A 115 15.33 9.47 11.53
C ASP A 115 14.94 9.89 10.10
N LEU A 116 14.62 11.18 9.94
CA LEU A 116 14.17 11.76 8.68
C LEU A 116 15.28 11.81 7.62
N ALA A 117 16.51 12.07 8.01
CA ALA A 117 17.65 12.13 7.10
C ALA A 117 17.96 10.72 6.55
N ILE A 118 17.93 9.69 7.41
CA ILE A 118 18.08 8.29 6.98
C ILE A 118 16.98 7.89 6.01
N CYS A 119 15.74 8.33 6.24
CA CYS A 119 14.63 8.06 5.34
C CYS A 119 14.87 8.68 3.95
N LEU A 120 15.21 9.98 3.89
CA LEU A 120 15.50 10.67 2.63
C LEU A 120 16.68 10.07 1.87
N LEU A 121 17.76 9.73 2.57
CA LEU A 121 18.93 9.05 1.99
C LEU A 121 18.53 7.69 1.40
N SER A 122 17.72 6.94 2.12
CA SER A 122 17.23 5.62 1.69
C SER A 122 16.29 5.72 0.48
N LEU A 123 15.41 6.73 0.43
CA LEU A 123 14.52 6.99 -0.71
C LEU A 123 15.30 7.37 -1.97
N ARG A 124 16.36 8.17 -1.84
CA ARG A 124 17.28 8.43 -2.96
C ARG A 124 17.96 7.15 -3.45
N ARG A 125 18.41 6.28 -2.54
CA ARG A 125 18.97 4.98 -2.92
C ARG A 125 17.95 4.13 -3.70
N VAL A 126 16.67 4.16 -3.34
CA VAL A 126 15.61 3.49 -4.11
C VAL A 126 15.53 4.06 -5.54
N LEU A 127 15.61 5.38 -5.69
CA LEU A 127 15.64 6.02 -7.03
C LEU A 127 16.85 5.58 -7.87
N GLU A 128 18.03 5.42 -7.24
CA GLU A 128 19.21 4.88 -7.92
C GLU A 128 19.03 3.42 -8.36
N MET A 129 18.37 2.61 -7.53
CA MET A 129 18.04 1.23 -7.87
C MET A 129 17.07 1.15 -9.05
N ILE A 130 16.05 2.01 -9.08
CA ILE A 130 15.11 2.12 -10.21
C ILE A 130 15.85 2.51 -11.49
N ALA A 131 16.70 3.56 -11.44
CA ALA A 131 17.47 3.98 -12.61
C ALA A 131 18.36 2.85 -13.15
N LYS A 132 19.02 2.09 -12.25
CA LYS A 132 19.83 0.93 -12.63
C LYS A 132 18.98 -0.18 -13.25
N ASP A 133 17.85 -0.52 -12.65
CA ASP A 133 16.94 -1.57 -13.14
C ASP A 133 16.36 -1.23 -14.52
N LYS A 134 16.06 0.05 -14.77
CA LYS A 134 15.62 0.56 -16.08
C LYS A 134 16.74 0.71 -17.11
N ASN A 135 17.97 0.28 -16.80
CA ASN A 135 19.14 0.44 -17.67
C ASN A 135 19.36 1.90 -18.11
N ALA A 136 19.10 2.84 -17.21
CA ALA A 136 19.35 4.26 -17.46
C ALA A 136 20.84 4.52 -17.70
N THR A 137 21.15 5.40 -18.64
CA THR A 137 22.52 5.70 -19.06
C THR A 137 22.96 7.07 -18.56
N GLY A 138 24.23 7.21 -18.18
CA GLY A 138 24.76 8.48 -17.67
C GLY A 138 25.75 8.28 -16.53
N LYS A 139 26.53 9.31 -16.23
CA LYS A 139 27.55 9.26 -15.17
C LYS A 139 26.93 9.53 -13.81
N THR A 140 26.04 10.50 -13.75
CA THR A 140 25.35 10.91 -12.52
C THR A 140 23.93 10.33 -12.46
N LEU A 141 23.29 10.43 -11.29
CA LEU A 141 21.86 10.10 -11.17
C LEU A 141 20.98 11.07 -11.98
N GLU A 142 21.44 12.30 -12.21
CA GLU A 142 20.79 13.27 -13.09
C GLU A 142 20.69 12.77 -14.51
N ASP A 143 21.86 12.50 -15.10
CA ASP A 143 22.02 12.02 -16.47
C ASP A 143 21.17 10.76 -16.69
N LYS A 144 21.15 9.86 -15.69
CA LYS A 144 20.34 8.64 -15.74
C LYS A 144 18.85 8.97 -15.80
N ILE A 145 18.35 9.86 -14.96
CA ILE A 145 16.92 10.21 -14.96
C ILE A 145 16.55 10.95 -16.25
N GLU A 146 17.41 11.86 -16.71
CA GLU A 146 17.24 12.55 -18.00
C GLU A 146 17.14 11.53 -19.15
N SER A 147 17.99 10.51 -19.17
CA SER A 147 17.91 9.43 -20.17
C SER A 147 16.57 8.66 -20.13
N LEU A 148 15.93 8.52 -18.96
CA LEU A 148 14.59 7.90 -18.86
C LEU A 148 13.52 8.80 -19.47
N VAL A 149 13.65 10.12 -19.30
CA VAL A 149 12.73 11.11 -19.85
C VAL A 149 12.89 11.21 -21.37
N GLU A 150 14.11 11.27 -21.88
CA GLU A 150 14.41 11.27 -23.32
C GLU A 150 13.86 10.01 -24.02
N ARG A 151 13.95 8.85 -23.36
CA ARG A 151 13.36 7.59 -23.83
C ARG A 151 11.85 7.51 -23.66
N LYS A 152 11.20 8.53 -23.09
CA LYS A 152 9.76 8.59 -22.78
C LYS A 152 9.28 7.47 -21.86
N GLU A 153 10.20 6.89 -21.08
CA GLU A 153 9.87 5.93 -20.03
C GLU A 153 9.43 6.63 -18.75
N LEU A 154 9.85 7.89 -18.55
CA LEU A 154 9.43 8.75 -17.46
C LEU A 154 8.91 10.08 -18.02
N PRO A 155 7.73 10.58 -17.63
CA PRO A 155 7.23 11.88 -18.06
C PRO A 155 8.01 13.02 -17.41
N GLU A 156 8.10 14.15 -18.09
CA GLU A 156 8.85 15.33 -17.64
C GLU A 156 8.44 15.82 -16.24
N MET A 157 7.13 15.81 -15.92
CA MET A 157 6.64 16.14 -14.58
C MET A 157 7.25 15.27 -13.46
N LEU A 158 7.55 13.99 -13.73
CA LEU A 158 8.22 13.12 -12.75
C LEU A 158 9.73 13.36 -12.68
N ASN A 159 10.32 14.10 -13.64
CA ASN A 159 11.69 14.59 -13.52
C ASN A 159 11.83 15.62 -12.37
N ASP A 160 10.83 16.49 -12.19
CA ASP A 160 10.83 17.45 -11.08
C ASP A 160 10.77 16.73 -9.73
N ALA A 161 9.93 15.69 -9.63
CA ALA A 161 9.85 14.85 -8.44
C ALA A 161 11.21 14.16 -8.15
N CYS A 162 11.84 13.61 -9.19
CA CYS A 162 13.19 13.05 -9.15
C CYS A 162 14.24 14.06 -8.68
N TRP A 163 14.17 15.30 -9.15
CA TRP A 163 15.05 16.38 -8.71
C TRP A 163 14.87 16.66 -7.22
N ILE A 164 13.63 16.77 -6.72
CA ILE A 164 13.34 16.99 -5.29
C ILE A 164 13.92 15.86 -4.43
N ILE A 165 13.68 14.59 -4.82
CA ILE A 165 14.22 13.41 -4.12
C ILE A 165 15.75 13.50 -4.01
N ARG A 166 16.42 13.90 -5.11
CA ARG A 166 17.88 14.04 -5.16
C ARG A 166 18.38 15.17 -4.29
N GLN A 167 17.76 16.34 -4.32
CA GLN A 167 18.21 17.47 -3.51
C GLN A 167 18.08 17.16 -2.01
N LEU A 168 16.93 16.66 -1.58
CA LEU A 168 16.72 16.32 -0.17
C LEU A 168 17.59 15.14 0.27
N GLY A 169 17.76 14.12 -0.57
CA GLY A 169 18.67 13.00 -0.29
C GLY A 169 20.16 13.38 -0.32
N ASN A 170 20.57 14.38 -1.09
CA ASN A 170 21.92 14.95 -1.03
C ASN A 170 22.10 15.69 0.30
N SER A 171 21.19 16.61 0.64
CA SER A 171 21.25 17.38 1.88
C SER A 171 21.27 16.47 3.12
N ALA A 172 20.50 15.38 3.11
CA ALA A 172 20.47 14.41 4.20
C ALA A 172 21.78 13.60 4.36
N ALA A 173 22.62 13.53 3.32
CA ALA A 173 23.92 12.86 3.37
C ALA A 173 25.03 13.75 3.94
N HIS A 174 24.84 15.08 3.92
CA HIS A 174 25.78 16.02 4.49
C HIS A 174 25.54 16.12 6.01
N ALA A 175 26.61 16.04 6.80
CA ALA A 175 26.56 16.07 8.26
C ALA A 175 26.25 17.45 8.86
N ASP A 176 25.67 18.34 8.05
CA ASP A 176 25.25 19.67 8.49
C ASP A 176 23.96 19.55 9.31
N ASP A 177 23.69 20.54 10.17
CA ASP A 177 22.56 20.60 11.11
C ASP A 177 21.19 20.84 10.41
N VAL A 178 21.00 20.24 9.23
CA VAL A 178 19.80 20.37 8.39
C VAL A 178 18.64 19.68 9.09
N LYS A 179 17.67 20.47 9.53
CA LYS A 179 16.41 19.96 10.08
C LYS A 179 15.41 19.73 8.95
N PHE A 180 14.98 18.48 8.80
CA PHE A 180 13.91 18.11 7.88
C PHE A 180 12.55 18.14 8.58
N HIS A 181 11.52 18.58 7.87
CA HIS A 181 10.16 18.53 8.36
C HIS A 181 9.51 17.20 7.93
N GLN A 182 8.74 16.58 8.84
CA GLN A 182 8.03 15.31 8.57
C GLN A 182 7.20 15.36 7.28
N TYR A 183 6.50 16.47 7.07
CA TYR A 183 5.70 16.74 5.88
C TYR A 183 6.51 16.58 4.57
N ASP A 184 7.73 17.09 4.52
CA ASP A 184 8.55 17.02 3.31
C ASP A 184 8.96 15.58 3.02
N VAL A 185 9.33 14.81 4.05
CA VAL A 185 9.66 13.38 3.93
C VAL A 185 8.46 12.59 3.42
N GLU A 186 7.25 12.88 3.92
CA GLU A 186 6.02 12.22 3.46
C GLU A 186 5.75 12.49 1.98
N ARG A 187 5.99 13.72 1.50
CA ARG A 187 5.89 14.04 0.07
C ARG A 187 6.93 13.29 -0.77
N VAL A 188 8.17 13.17 -0.29
CA VAL A 188 9.21 12.40 -0.98
C VAL A 188 8.84 10.91 -1.05
N ILE A 189 8.26 10.34 0.00
CA ILE A 189 7.74 8.96 -0.01
C ILE A 189 6.67 8.79 -1.09
N GLU A 190 5.70 9.71 -1.15
CA GLU A 190 4.65 9.71 -2.18
C GLU A 190 5.25 9.80 -3.59
N TYR A 191 6.24 10.66 -3.81
CA TYR A 191 6.88 10.82 -5.12
C TYR A 191 7.59 9.55 -5.57
N VAL A 192 8.38 8.91 -4.70
CA VAL A 192 9.02 7.63 -5.01
C VAL A 192 7.96 6.55 -5.26
N ALA A 193 6.88 6.52 -4.47
CA ALA A 193 5.77 5.58 -4.67
C ALA A 193 5.10 5.76 -6.04
N VAL A 194 4.86 7.00 -6.47
CA VAL A 194 4.29 7.30 -7.80
C VAL A 194 5.25 6.85 -8.91
N ILE A 195 6.55 7.09 -8.78
CA ILE A 195 7.56 6.66 -9.75
C ILE A 195 7.57 5.12 -9.86
N ILE A 196 7.54 4.40 -8.74
CA ILE A 196 7.45 2.93 -8.71
C ILE A 196 6.17 2.46 -9.40
N GLN A 197 5.03 3.05 -9.06
CA GLN A 197 3.75 2.67 -9.66
C GLN A 197 3.73 2.90 -11.17
N TYR A 198 4.22 4.05 -11.62
CA TYR A 198 4.26 4.43 -13.03
C TYR A 198 5.15 3.49 -13.86
N LEU A 199 6.35 3.20 -13.37
CA LEU A 199 7.35 2.43 -14.11
C LEU A 199 7.12 0.91 -14.07
N TYR A 200 6.34 0.40 -13.12
CA TYR A 200 6.23 -1.04 -12.87
C TYR A 200 4.78 -1.52 -12.72
N SER A 201 4.09 -1.09 -11.66
CA SER A 201 2.79 -1.67 -11.29
C SER A 201 1.68 -1.36 -12.28
N LEU A 202 1.56 -0.09 -12.66
CA LEU A 202 0.50 0.37 -13.54
C LEU A 202 0.59 -0.26 -14.95
N PRO A 203 1.76 -0.31 -15.62
CA PRO A 203 1.90 -1.00 -16.91
C PRO A 203 1.45 -2.47 -16.88
N LYS A 204 1.86 -3.22 -15.85
CA LYS A 204 1.51 -4.63 -15.70
C LYS A 204 0.00 -4.81 -15.52
N ARG A 205 -0.59 -4.07 -14.57
CA ARG A 205 -2.03 -4.15 -14.26
C ARG A 205 -2.91 -3.74 -15.44
N LEU A 206 -2.51 -2.71 -16.20
CA LEU A 206 -3.20 -2.29 -17.40
C LEU A 206 -3.19 -3.39 -18.48
N LYS A 207 -2.02 -4.01 -18.71
CA LYS A 207 -1.87 -5.12 -19.66
C LYS A 207 -2.78 -6.29 -19.29
N GLU A 208 -2.69 -6.77 -18.06
CA GLU A 208 -3.49 -7.91 -17.57
C GLU A 208 -4.99 -7.63 -17.62
N THR A 209 -5.41 -6.42 -17.25
CA THR A 209 -6.82 -6.02 -17.29
C THR A 209 -7.33 -5.98 -18.72
N LYS A 210 -6.54 -5.42 -19.65
CA LYS A 210 -6.89 -5.38 -21.07
C LYS A 210 -7.01 -6.77 -21.67
N GLU A 211 -6.07 -7.67 -21.37
CA GLU A 211 -6.09 -9.06 -21.83
C GLU A 211 -7.34 -9.80 -21.34
N LYS A 212 -7.67 -9.68 -20.05
CA LYS A 212 -8.91 -10.26 -19.48
C LYS A 212 -10.18 -9.76 -20.17
N ILE A 213 -10.25 -8.47 -20.50
CA ILE A 213 -11.41 -7.89 -21.21
C ILE A 213 -11.47 -8.40 -22.65
N MET A 214 -10.33 -8.52 -23.33
CA MET A 214 -10.28 -9.03 -24.70
C MET A 214 -10.72 -10.50 -24.77
N GLU A 215 -10.33 -11.32 -23.80
CA GLU A 215 -10.74 -12.73 -23.73
C GLU A 215 -12.25 -12.87 -23.52
N LYS A 216 -12.83 -12.10 -22.59
CA LYS A 216 -14.29 -12.05 -22.38
C LYS A 216 -15.07 -11.62 -23.62
N LYS A 217 -14.46 -10.80 -24.49
CA LYS A 217 -15.07 -10.37 -25.76
C LYS A 217 -14.96 -11.42 -26.87
N ARG A 218 -14.03 -12.38 -26.79
CA ARG A 218 -13.87 -13.46 -27.79
C ARG A 218 -14.81 -14.64 -27.56
N ILE A 219 -15.24 -14.83 -26.32
CA ILE A 219 -16.16 -15.90 -25.90
C ILE A 219 -17.63 -15.52 -26.15
N LYS A 220 -17.92 -14.23 -26.41
CA LYS A 220 -19.22 -13.73 -26.86
C LYS A 220 -19.30 -13.69 -28.38
#